data_AF-A0A954PK51-F1
#
_entry.id   AF-A0A954PK51-F1
#
_cell.length_a   1.000
_cell.length_b   1.000
_cell.length_c   1.000
_cell.angle_alpha   90.00
_cell.angle_beta   90.00
_cell.angle_gamma   90.00
#
_symmetry.space_group_name_H-M   'P 1'
#
loop_
_entity.id
_entity.type
_entity.pdbx_description
1 polymer ?
#
loop_
_entity_poly.entity_id
_entity_poly.type
_entity_poly.pdbx_seq_one_letter_code
_entity_poly.pdbx_strand_id
1 'polypeptide(L)'
;MQDDSTTQFYVRWLGLFLGPLLCCLCLYFLPTEYTTSQAPSAAEQVGATAPSSIVEFSWAGRATLAVMLWMGVWWLTEPIHITATALLPIVVFPWIGAATIEQACESYASHLIYLYFGGFVLALSMEYWGLGKRVALLTLRIVGTSSSSMIGGFMLVTATLSAFVSNTATATMMLPIALSIIGLLKRQFAGQGEQAQAQLERFGVCLLLAIAYSASIGGVATIIGTPPNAFTVAFLRKAPYSIDFSFQGWLPIGVSFCVVFLPIAYVLLTRMLFPVREVAIAGGRQLIDSELSKLGKVSRGEWNTMAVFLLVVTLWLFRPLLGNISIGWQGSSYQPLKNLSDSGIAMLGAMLLFLFPTNIKRREFTMTWERAEKLPWGILVLFGGGLSLADAVERNGVAEYLGSHVGAFAGLPPIVLVLAVVASIVFLTELTSNAATTASLVPVLAALAPGLGIHPALLVIPATVAASCAFMLPVATPPNAIVFGSGIITVPQMARAGLALNLVSVLLVTVLTFVVVKPYLGI
;
A
#
# COMPACT_ATOMS: atom_id res chain seq x y z
N MET A 1 -19.81 -21.59 -1.51
CA MET A 1 -18.41 -21.50 -1.99
C MET A 1 -18.24 -21.80 -3.49
N GLN A 2 -19.23 -22.38 -4.20
CA GLN A 2 -19.13 -22.59 -5.65
C GLN A 2 -19.57 -21.40 -6.53
N ASP A 3 -20.28 -20.40 -5.98
CA ASP A 3 -20.89 -19.33 -6.79
C ASP A 3 -19.92 -18.14 -7.09
N ASP A 4 -19.08 -17.78 -6.11
CA ASP A 4 -18.07 -16.71 -6.27
C ASP A 4 -16.97 -17.09 -7.28
N SER A 5 -16.58 -18.37 -7.35
CA SER A 5 -15.58 -18.83 -8.31
C SER A 5 -16.05 -18.73 -9.75
N THR A 6 -17.34 -18.95 -9.99
CA THR A 6 -17.93 -18.91 -11.33
C THR A 6 -18.08 -17.47 -11.82
N THR A 7 -18.51 -16.57 -10.94
CA THR A 7 -18.62 -15.14 -11.27
C THR A 7 -17.25 -14.51 -11.57
N GLN A 8 -16.23 -14.77 -10.73
CA GLN A 8 -14.87 -14.32 -11.01
C GLN A 8 -14.31 -14.92 -12.31
N PHE A 9 -14.63 -16.19 -12.60
CA PHE A 9 -14.24 -16.82 -13.85
C PHE A 9 -14.81 -16.08 -15.07
N TYR A 10 -16.11 -15.76 -15.07
CA TYR A 10 -16.72 -14.98 -16.16
C TYR A 10 -16.14 -13.58 -16.29
N VAL A 11 -15.91 -12.87 -15.17
CA VAL A 11 -15.30 -11.54 -15.18
C VAL A 11 -13.91 -11.57 -15.79
N ARG A 12 -13.09 -12.56 -15.44
CA ARG A 12 -11.74 -12.75 -16.01
C ARG A 12 -11.78 -13.07 -17.50
N TRP A 13 -12.66 -13.98 -17.92
CA TRP A 13 -12.79 -14.31 -19.34
C TRP A 13 -13.31 -13.14 -20.17
N LEU A 14 -14.30 -12.41 -19.66
CA LEU A 14 -14.82 -11.23 -20.31
C LEU A 14 -13.74 -10.15 -20.40
N GLY A 15 -13.01 -9.89 -19.31
CA GLY A 15 -11.91 -8.93 -19.26
C GLY A 15 -10.78 -9.22 -20.24
N LEU A 16 -10.47 -10.51 -20.48
CA LEU A 16 -9.42 -10.93 -21.41
C LEU A 16 -9.65 -10.38 -22.82
N PHE A 17 -10.88 -10.46 -23.31
CA PHE A 17 -11.27 -9.97 -24.64
C PHE A 17 -11.71 -8.49 -24.61
N LEU A 18 -12.34 -8.05 -23.52
CA LEU A 18 -12.84 -6.69 -23.38
C LEU A 18 -11.71 -5.66 -23.39
N GLY A 19 -10.56 -5.95 -22.77
CA GLY A 19 -9.41 -5.02 -22.74
C GLY A 19 -8.91 -4.63 -24.14
N PRO A 20 -8.46 -5.59 -24.97
CA PRO A 20 -8.03 -5.32 -26.34
C PRO A 20 -9.15 -4.75 -27.22
N LEU A 21 -10.39 -5.23 -27.05
CA LEU A 21 -11.53 -4.72 -27.81
C LEU A 21 -11.79 -3.24 -27.51
N LEU A 22 -11.85 -2.87 -26.23
CA LEU A 22 -12.01 -1.48 -25.81
C LEU A 22 -10.83 -0.61 -26.22
N CYS A 23 -9.61 -1.16 -26.26
CA CYS A 23 -8.45 -0.46 -26.82
C CYS A 23 -8.70 -0.08 -28.29
N CYS A 24 -9.10 -1.04 -29.13
CA CYS A 24 -9.37 -0.81 -30.55
C CYS A 24 -10.54 0.17 -30.76
N LEU A 25 -11.63 0.00 -29.99
CA LEU A 25 -12.77 0.91 -30.06
C LEU A 25 -12.41 2.32 -29.61
N CYS A 26 -11.65 2.46 -28.52
CA CYS A 26 -11.16 3.74 -28.03
C CYS A 26 -10.30 4.42 -29.10
N LEU A 27 -9.35 3.72 -29.71
CA LEU A 27 -8.54 4.24 -30.82
C LEU A 27 -9.39 4.72 -32.00
N TYR A 28 -10.45 3.98 -32.35
CA TYR A 28 -11.32 4.31 -33.48
C TYR A 28 -12.17 5.56 -33.22
N PHE A 29 -12.68 5.74 -32.00
CA PHE A 29 -13.58 6.84 -31.65
C PHE A 29 -12.88 8.08 -31.09
N LEU A 30 -11.60 8.00 -30.73
CA LEU A 30 -10.87 9.14 -30.18
C LEU A 30 -10.68 10.23 -31.25
N PRO A 31 -11.03 11.48 -30.93
CA PRO A 31 -10.93 12.58 -31.88
C PRO A 31 -9.46 12.89 -32.19
N THR A 32 -9.19 13.37 -33.41
CA THR A 32 -7.85 13.84 -33.83
C THR A 32 -7.47 15.17 -33.21
N GLU A 33 -8.45 15.91 -32.68
CA GLU A 33 -8.28 17.26 -32.13
C GLU A 33 -9.22 17.42 -30.94
N TYR A 34 -8.84 18.25 -29.98
CA TYR A 34 -9.69 18.60 -28.84
C TYR A 34 -9.50 20.06 -28.46
N THR A 35 -10.52 20.64 -27.81
CA THR A 35 -10.48 22.02 -27.34
C THR A 35 -9.96 22.04 -25.92
N THR A 36 -8.87 22.76 -25.69
CA THR A 36 -8.42 23.09 -24.33
C THR A 36 -8.80 24.54 -24.01
N SER A 37 -9.32 24.77 -22.81
CA SER A 37 -9.49 26.10 -22.24
C SER A 37 -8.39 26.32 -21.22
N GLN A 38 -7.35 27.08 -21.57
CA GLN A 38 -6.37 27.48 -20.56
C GLN A 38 -7.07 28.39 -19.54
N ALA A 39 -6.87 28.15 -18.24
CA ALA A 39 -7.33 29.08 -17.23
C ALA A 39 -6.66 30.45 -17.49
N PRO A 40 -7.41 31.56 -17.58
CA PRO A 40 -6.83 32.87 -17.83
C PRO A 40 -5.82 33.20 -16.73
N SER A 41 -4.71 33.82 -17.12
CA SER A 41 -3.70 34.27 -16.15
C SER A 41 -4.31 35.24 -15.14
N ALA A 42 -3.73 35.38 -13.95
CA ALA A 42 -4.23 36.32 -12.93
C ALA A 42 -4.36 37.77 -13.43
N ALA A 43 -3.71 38.12 -14.54
CA ALA A 43 -3.80 39.43 -15.21
C ALA A 43 -5.03 39.60 -16.13
N GLU A 44 -5.74 38.52 -16.49
CA GLU A 44 -6.83 38.51 -17.49
C GLU A 44 -8.23 38.39 -16.88
N GLN A 45 -8.35 38.46 -15.55
CA GLN A 45 -9.60 38.20 -14.81
C GLN A 45 -10.73 39.24 -14.98
N VAL A 46 -10.61 40.22 -15.89
CA VAL A 46 -11.68 41.19 -16.16
C VAL A 46 -12.31 40.94 -17.53
N GLY A 47 -13.34 40.08 -17.56
CA GLY A 47 -14.33 40.03 -18.64
C GLY A 47 -13.95 39.29 -19.93
N ALA A 48 -12.79 38.62 -20.02
CA ALA A 48 -12.42 37.84 -21.20
C ALA A 48 -12.79 36.36 -21.05
N THR A 49 -13.52 35.80 -22.01
CA THR A 49 -13.64 34.34 -22.20
C THR A 49 -12.26 33.78 -22.49
N ALA A 50 -11.81 32.77 -21.73
CA ALA A 50 -10.55 32.09 -21.97
C ALA A 50 -10.42 31.71 -23.46
N PRO A 51 -9.33 32.09 -24.16
CA PRO A 51 -9.16 31.72 -25.56
C PRO A 51 -9.08 30.20 -25.67
N SER A 52 -10.09 29.58 -26.27
CA SER A 52 -10.10 28.16 -26.56
C SER A 52 -9.14 27.89 -27.72
N SER A 53 -8.09 27.11 -27.48
CA SER A 53 -7.20 26.63 -28.53
C SER A 53 -7.59 25.20 -28.93
N ILE A 54 -7.56 24.93 -30.23
CA ILE A 54 -7.69 23.58 -30.77
C ILE A 54 -6.29 22.96 -30.75
N VAL A 55 -6.15 21.82 -30.08
CA VAL A 55 -4.89 21.08 -29.94
C VAL A 55 -5.02 19.75 -30.67
N GLU A 56 -4.02 19.38 -31.45
CA GLU A 56 -3.96 18.07 -32.11
C GLU A 56 -3.73 16.96 -31.08
N PHE A 57 -4.61 15.96 -31.06
CA PHE A 57 -4.38 14.74 -30.30
C PHE A 57 -3.60 13.74 -31.14
N SER A 58 -2.26 13.79 -30.97
CA SER A 58 -1.33 12.96 -31.72
C SER A 58 -1.72 11.47 -31.72
N TRP A 59 -1.31 10.74 -32.76
CA TRP A 59 -1.50 9.29 -32.81
C TRP A 59 -0.93 8.60 -31.57
N ALA A 60 0.28 8.97 -31.15
CA ALA A 60 0.92 8.45 -29.95
C ALA A 60 0.07 8.68 -28.70
N GLY A 61 -0.52 9.87 -28.55
CA GLY A 61 -1.42 10.20 -27.43
C GLY A 61 -2.67 9.33 -27.41
N ARG A 62 -3.37 9.21 -28.55
CA ARG A 62 -4.55 8.34 -28.65
C ARG A 62 -4.24 6.88 -28.37
N ALA A 63 -3.13 6.39 -28.91
CA ALA A 63 -2.66 5.03 -28.70
C ALA A 63 -2.30 4.76 -27.24
N THR A 64 -1.63 5.69 -26.57
CA THR A 64 -1.36 5.62 -25.14
C THR A 64 -2.65 5.58 -24.32
N LEU A 65 -3.64 6.44 -24.62
CA LEU A 65 -4.91 6.46 -23.90
C LEU A 65 -5.68 5.15 -24.06
N ALA A 66 -5.66 4.57 -25.26
CA ALA A 66 -6.29 3.28 -25.51
C ALA A 66 -5.59 2.12 -24.79
N VAL A 67 -4.26 2.11 -24.75
CA VAL A 67 -3.48 1.12 -23.97
C VAL A 67 -3.68 1.31 -22.48
N MET A 68 -3.80 2.55 -22.00
CA MET A 68 -4.16 2.86 -20.62
C MET A 68 -5.50 2.23 -20.25
N LEU A 69 -6.51 2.33 -21.13
CA LEU A 69 -7.81 1.68 -20.95
C LEU A 69 -7.68 0.16 -20.93
N TRP A 70 -6.89 -0.43 -21.85
CA TRP A 70 -6.62 -1.87 -21.87
C TRP A 70 -6.01 -2.34 -20.55
N MET A 71 -4.91 -1.72 -20.13
CA MET A 71 -4.22 -2.06 -18.89
C MET A 71 -5.12 -1.87 -17.67
N GLY A 72 -5.90 -0.77 -17.64
CA GLY A 72 -6.89 -0.52 -16.59
C GLY A 72 -7.93 -1.63 -16.49
N VAL A 73 -8.53 -2.04 -17.61
CA VAL A 73 -9.49 -3.16 -17.64
C VAL A 73 -8.83 -4.44 -17.14
N TRP A 74 -7.63 -4.78 -17.64
CA TRP A 74 -6.94 -6.00 -17.22
C TRP A 74 -6.49 -5.97 -15.76
N TRP A 75 -6.12 -4.83 -15.20
CA TRP A 75 -5.79 -4.71 -13.78
C TRP A 75 -7.03 -4.81 -12.88
N LEU A 76 -8.17 -4.29 -13.32
CA LEU A 76 -9.42 -4.34 -12.55
C LEU A 76 -10.11 -5.71 -12.65
N THR A 77 -10.07 -6.37 -13.80
CA THR A 77 -10.73 -7.68 -14.00
C THR A 77 -9.79 -8.87 -13.78
N GLU A 78 -8.48 -8.63 -13.65
CA GLU A 78 -7.41 -9.63 -13.48
C GLU A 78 -7.53 -10.87 -14.40
N PRO A 79 -7.69 -10.71 -15.74
CA PRO A 79 -7.86 -11.84 -16.65
C PRO A 79 -6.57 -12.66 -16.79
N ILE A 80 -5.43 -11.98 -16.62
CA ILE A 80 -4.09 -12.53 -16.45
C ILE A 80 -3.47 -11.93 -15.19
N HIS A 81 -2.35 -12.48 -14.73
CA HIS A 81 -1.65 -11.96 -13.55
C HIS A 81 -1.29 -10.47 -13.71
N ILE A 82 -1.54 -9.65 -12.67
CA ILE A 82 -1.33 -8.18 -12.69
C ILE A 82 0.08 -7.76 -13.15
N THR A 83 1.08 -8.59 -12.85
CA THR A 83 2.47 -8.43 -13.29
C THR A 83 2.64 -8.64 -14.79
N ALA A 84 1.93 -9.60 -15.38
CA ALA A 84 1.98 -9.82 -16.83
C ALA A 84 1.33 -8.66 -17.57
N THR A 85 0.18 -8.15 -17.08
CA THR A 85 -0.41 -6.90 -17.58
C THR A 85 0.59 -5.74 -17.49
N ALA A 86 1.38 -5.68 -16.41
CA ALA A 86 2.38 -4.64 -16.25
C ALA A 86 3.55 -4.74 -17.26
N LEU A 87 3.72 -5.83 -18.01
CA LEU A 87 4.72 -5.92 -19.08
C LEU A 87 4.20 -5.44 -20.45
N LEU A 88 2.89 -5.17 -20.54
CA LEU A 88 2.23 -4.74 -21.77
C LEU A 88 2.85 -3.46 -22.38
N PRO A 89 3.26 -2.42 -21.62
CA PRO A 89 3.96 -1.26 -22.16
C PRO A 89 5.19 -1.60 -23.01
N ILE A 90 6.03 -2.54 -22.53
CA ILE A 90 7.25 -2.97 -23.24
C ILE A 90 6.91 -3.60 -24.58
N VAL A 91 5.81 -4.35 -24.63
CA VAL A 91 5.39 -5.08 -25.83
C VAL A 91 4.63 -4.19 -26.80
N VAL A 92 3.73 -3.32 -26.33
CA VAL A 92 2.75 -2.65 -27.20
C VAL A 92 3.19 -1.25 -27.62
N PHE A 93 3.84 -0.47 -26.73
CA PHE A 93 4.21 0.92 -27.06
C PHE A 93 5.15 1.06 -28.26
N PRO A 94 6.16 0.20 -28.48
CA PRO A 94 7.02 0.28 -29.67
C PRO A 94 6.26 0.03 -30.97
N TRP A 95 5.29 -0.88 -30.96
CA TRP A 95 4.55 -1.27 -32.17
C TRP A 95 3.56 -0.20 -32.61
N ILE A 96 2.94 0.48 -31.65
CA ILE A 96 1.96 1.54 -31.93
C ILE A 96 2.61 2.92 -32.04
N GLY A 97 3.94 3.03 -31.90
CA GLY A 97 4.66 4.30 -31.98
C GLY A 97 4.43 5.25 -30.80
N ALA A 98 4.04 4.72 -29.64
CA ALA A 98 3.83 5.52 -28.42
C ALA A 98 5.11 5.76 -27.61
N ALA A 99 6.08 4.84 -27.65
CA ALA A 99 7.40 4.98 -27.05
C ALA A 99 8.37 3.95 -27.65
N THR A 100 9.68 4.21 -27.61
CA THR A 100 10.67 3.18 -27.95
C THR A 100 10.76 2.10 -26.86
N ILE A 101 11.36 0.95 -27.17
CA ILE A 101 11.55 -0.11 -26.17
C ILE A 101 12.42 0.36 -25.00
N GLU A 102 13.45 1.16 -25.26
CA GLU A 102 14.33 1.74 -24.24
C GLU A 102 13.53 2.65 -23.31
N GLN A 103 12.72 3.54 -23.89
CA GLN A 103 11.85 4.46 -23.15
C GLN A 103 10.79 3.74 -22.31
N ALA A 104 10.28 2.60 -22.79
CA ALA A 104 9.33 1.78 -22.06
C ALA A 104 10.00 1.05 -20.89
N CYS A 105 11.22 0.53 -21.11
CA CYS A 105 11.99 -0.25 -20.13
C CYS A 105 12.62 0.61 -19.01
N GLU A 106 12.95 1.88 -19.26
CA GLU A 106 13.61 2.76 -18.28
C GLU A 106 12.88 2.80 -16.92
N SER A 107 11.54 2.83 -16.97
CA SER A 107 10.69 2.84 -15.77
C SER A 107 10.83 1.60 -14.88
N TYR A 108 11.23 0.46 -15.43
CA TYR A 108 11.44 -0.79 -14.69
C TYR A 108 12.78 -0.82 -13.94
N ALA A 109 13.67 0.14 -14.20
CA ALA A 109 14.94 0.31 -13.52
C ALA A 109 14.95 1.50 -12.54
N SER A 110 13.77 2.04 -12.19
CA SER A 110 13.64 3.14 -11.22
C SER A 110 14.34 2.80 -9.90
N HIS A 111 15.11 3.74 -9.34
CA HIS A 111 15.81 3.54 -8.07
C HIS A 111 14.86 3.16 -6.92
N LEU A 112 13.57 3.55 -6.98
CA LEU A 112 12.59 3.19 -5.97
C LEU A 112 12.26 1.71 -5.99
N ILE A 113 12.35 1.03 -7.14
CA ILE A 113 12.24 -0.43 -7.20
C ILE A 113 13.34 -1.08 -6.32
N TYR A 114 14.54 -0.49 -6.28
CA TYR A 114 15.62 -0.95 -5.40
C TYR A 114 15.44 -0.59 -3.92
N LEU A 115 14.73 0.52 -3.61
CA LEU A 115 14.28 0.80 -2.24
C LEU A 115 13.38 -0.34 -1.73
N TYR A 116 12.43 -0.79 -2.55
CA TYR A 116 11.56 -1.93 -2.23
C TYR A 116 12.28 -3.24 -2.18
N PHE A 117 13.17 -3.51 -3.14
CA PHE A 117 13.98 -4.71 -3.14
C PHE A 117 14.73 -4.85 -1.80
N GLY A 118 15.43 -3.79 -1.38
CA GLY A 118 16.13 -3.79 -0.09
C GLY A 118 15.19 -3.97 1.11
N GLY A 119 14.06 -3.27 1.12
CA GLY A 119 13.03 -3.41 2.14
C GLY A 119 12.46 -4.84 2.24
N PHE A 120 12.16 -5.47 1.10
CA PHE A 120 11.65 -6.83 1.06
C PHE A 120 12.70 -7.86 1.49
N VAL A 121 13.98 -7.67 1.17
CA VAL A 121 15.06 -8.52 1.71
C VAL A 121 15.12 -8.43 3.23
N LEU A 122 15.00 -7.23 3.81
CA LEU A 122 14.94 -7.03 5.26
C LEU A 122 13.71 -7.74 5.85
N ALA A 123 12.53 -7.53 5.28
CA ALA A 123 11.28 -8.15 5.73
C ALA A 123 11.35 -9.69 5.68
N LEU A 124 11.86 -10.24 4.59
CA LEU A 124 12.02 -11.68 4.41
C LEU A 124 13.01 -12.26 5.42
N SER A 125 14.06 -11.51 5.77
CA SER A 125 15.00 -11.92 6.82
C SER A 125 14.32 -11.97 8.19
N MET A 126 13.50 -10.97 8.51
CA MET A 126 12.73 -10.95 9.76
C MET A 126 11.76 -12.13 9.87
N GLU A 127 11.09 -12.46 8.77
CA GLU A 127 10.17 -13.58 8.69
C GLU A 127 10.90 -14.91 8.87
N TYR A 128 11.98 -15.13 8.11
CA TYR A 128 12.74 -16.36 8.14
C TYR A 128 13.34 -16.66 9.53
N TRP A 129 13.89 -15.66 10.19
CA TRP A 129 14.49 -15.80 11.52
C TRP A 129 13.48 -15.75 12.66
N GLY A 130 12.20 -15.50 12.39
CA GLY A 130 11.15 -15.42 13.40
C GLY A 130 11.29 -14.19 14.33
N LEU A 131 12.05 -13.17 13.93
CA LEU A 131 12.26 -11.96 14.71
C LEU A 131 10.91 -11.24 14.97
N GLY A 132 10.08 -11.13 13.93
CA GLY A 132 8.74 -10.54 14.04
C GLY A 132 7.87 -11.27 15.06
N LYS A 133 7.89 -12.61 15.07
CA LYS A 133 7.12 -13.42 16.03
C LYS A 133 7.59 -13.19 17.46
N ARG A 134 8.89 -13.05 17.67
CA ARG A 134 9.44 -12.75 19.01
C ARG A 134 9.01 -11.37 19.48
N VAL A 135 9.15 -10.34 18.64
CA VAL A 135 8.72 -8.96 18.97
C VAL A 135 7.23 -8.93 19.29
N ALA A 136 6.41 -9.65 18.51
CA ALA A 136 4.98 -9.76 18.76
C ALA A 136 4.67 -10.33 20.15
N LEU A 137 5.22 -11.50 20.47
CA LEU A 137 4.97 -12.16 21.74
C LEU A 137 5.50 -11.36 22.94
N LEU A 138 6.67 -10.72 22.81
CA LEU A 138 7.20 -9.83 23.85
C LEU A 138 6.29 -8.64 24.12
N THR A 139 5.72 -8.05 23.06
CA THR A 139 4.78 -6.93 23.20
C THR A 139 3.47 -7.39 23.84
N LEU A 140 2.91 -8.53 23.38
CA LEU A 140 1.70 -9.12 23.96
C LEU A 140 1.88 -9.49 25.44
N ARG A 141 3.09 -9.88 25.84
CA ARG A 141 3.44 -10.15 27.25
C ARG A 141 3.33 -8.91 28.14
N ILE A 142 3.53 -7.70 27.57
CA ILE A 142 3.50 -6.43 28.30
C ILE A 142 2.07 -5.87 28.42
N VAL A 143 1.25 -5.98 27.36
CA VAL A 143 -0.09 -5.35 27.28
C VAL A 143 -1.09 -5.92 28.30
N GLY A 144 -0.88 -7.15 28.78
CA GLY A 144 -1.72 -7.80 29.79
C GLY A 144 -2.72 -8.80 29.19
N THR A 145 -3.47 -9.50 30.05
CA THR A 145 -4.25 -10.70 29.67
C THR A 145 -5.77 -10.53 29.75
N SER A 146 -6.30 -9.31 29.73
CA SER A 146 -7.75 -9.11 29.60
C SER A 146 -8.16 -9.22 28.13
N SER A 147 -9.41 -9.59 27.85
CA SER A 147 -9.92 -9.73 26.48
C SER A 147 -9.74 -8.43 25.65
N SER A 148 -10.06 -7.28 26.24
CA SER A 148 -9.96 -5.97 25.57
C SER A 148 -8.51 -5.50 25.42
N SER A 149 -7.66 -5.73 26.44
CA SER A 149 -6.24 -5.40 26.35
C SER A 149 -5.56 -6.27 25.29
N MET A 150 -5.94 -7.55 25.20
CA MET A 150 -5.40 -8.45 24.20
C MET A 150 -5.73 -8.01 22.79
N ILE A 151 -7.00 -7.67 22.49
CA ILE A 151 -7.36 -7.17 21.16
C ILE A 151 -6.52 -5.93 20.82
N GLY A 152 -6.42 -4.95 21.73
CA GLY A 152 -5.60 -3.75 21.53
C GLY A 152 -4.11 -4.07 21.31
N GLY A 153 -3.55 -5.01 22.09
CA GLY A 153 -2.17 -5.46 21.94
C GLY A 153 -1.91 -6.15 20.61
N PHE A 154 -2.82 -7.02 20.16
CA PHE A 154 -2.75 -7.65 18.84
C PHE A 154 -2.84 -6.59 17.74
N MET A 155 -3.73 -5.61 17.85
CA MET A 155 -3.85 -4.51 16.87
C MET A 155 -2.56 -3.70 16.76
N LEU A 156 -2.01 -3.26 17.90
CA LEU A 156 -0.79 -2.45 17.95
C LEU A 156 0.41 -3.18 17.35
N VAL A 157 0.62 -4.44 17.75
CA VAL A 157 1.72 -5.27 17.25
C VAL A 157 1.56 -5.54 15.77
N THR A 158 0.35 -5.91 15.34
CA THR A 158 0.08 -6.22 13.93
C THR A 158 0.33 -4.98 13.08
N ALA A 159 -0.18 -3.82 13.47
CA ALA A 159 0.04 -2.58 12.73
C ALA A 159 1.54 -2.20 12.67
N THR A 160 2.26 -2.33 13.78
CA THR A 160 3.69 -2.01 13.86
C THR A 160 4.53 -2.94 12.97
N LEU A 161 4.25 -4.24 12.99
CA LEU A 161 4.97 -5.20 12.15
C LEU A 161 4.63 -5.00 10.67
N SER A 162 3.36 -4.77 10.35
CA SER A 162 2.91 -4.51 8.98
C SER A 162 3.46 -3.22 8.38
N ALA A 163 3.94 -2.29 9.21
CA ALA A 163 4.62 -1.09 8.75
C ALA A 163 5.99 -1.37 8.10
N PHE A 164 6.61 -2.53 8.37
CA PHE A 164 7.95 -2.87 7.86
C PHE A 164 8.00 -4.24 7.17
N VAL A 165 7.04 -5.10 7.46
CA VAL A 165 6.84 -6.43 6.88
C VAL A 165 5.57 -6.38 6.01
N SER A 166 5.36 -7.36 5.13
CA SER A 166 4.12 -7.41 4.35
C SER A 166 2.88 -7.66 5.23
N ASN A 167 1.75 -7.09 4.83
CA ASN A 167 0.45 -7.32 5.47
C ASN A 167 0.12 -8.81 5.58
N THR A 168 0.36 -9.57 4.50
CA THR A 168 0.11 -11.01 4.40
C THR A 168 0.94 -11.82 5.40
N ALA A 169 2.25 -11.57 5.45
CA ALA A 169 3.14 -12.29 6.37
C ALA A 169 2.78 -11.97 7.83
N THR A 170 2.46 -10.71 8.12
CA THR A 170 2.03 -10.28 9.46
C THR A 170 0.75 -10.99 9.90
N ALA A 171 -0.29 -11.03 9.05
CA ALA A 171 -1.53 -11.72 9.36
C ALA A 171 -1.33 -13.24 9.55
N THR A 172 -0.51 -13.86 8.68
CA THR A 172 -0.18 -15.29 8.74
C THR A 172 0.52 -15.64 10.06
N MET A 173 1.44 -14.80 10.51
CA MET A 173 2.16 -14.98 11.76
C MET A 173 1.27 -14.81 12.99
N MET A 174 0.34 -13.85 12.95
CA MET A 174 -0.53 -13.52 14.08
C MET A 174 -1.69 -14.51 14.26
N LEU A 175 -2.18 -15.09 13.16
CA LEU A 175 -3.34 -15.99 13.18
C LEU A 175 -3.17 -17.20 14.13
N PRO A 176 -2.10 -18.01 14.09
CA PRO A 176 -1.93 -19.15 14.99
C PRO A 176 -1.89 -18.74 16.48
N ILE A 177 -1.33 -17.57 16.79
CA ILE A 177 -1.26 -17.04 18.15
C ILE A 177 -2.66 -16.66 18.61
N ALA A 178 -3.44 -15.98 17.76
CA ALA A 178 -4.82 -15.60 18.04
C ALA A 178 -5.72 -16.82 18.25
N LEU A 179 -5.61 -17.84 17.39
CA LEU A 179 -6.36 -19.09 17.52
C LEU A 179 -6.03 -19.83 18.82
N SER A 180 -4.77 -19.80 19.26
CA SER A 180 -4.35 -20.39 20.53
C SER A 180 -5.00 -19.67 21.73
N ILE A 181 -5.10 -18.33 21.68
CA ILE A 181 -5.78 -17.53 22.71
C ILE A 181 -7.29 -17.79 22.72
N ILE A 182 -7.92 -17.86 21.54
CA ILE A 182 -9.35 -18.21 21.40
C ILE A 182 -9.60 -19.62 21.98
N GLY A 183 -8.69 -20.57 21.72
CA GLY A 183 -8.77 -21.93 22.26
C GLY A 183 -8.70 -21.99 23.79
N LEU A 184 -7.90 -21.13 24.43
CA LEU A 184 -7.88 -21.01 25.89
C LEU A 184 -9.21 -20.49 26.44
N LEU A 185 -9.73 -19.41 25.84
CA LEU A 185 -10.98 -18.82 26.29
C LEU A 185 -12.16 -19.79 26.09
N LYS A 186 -12.14 -20.58 25.01
CA LYS A 186 -13.11 -21.67 24.76
C LYS A 186 -13.10 -22.72 25.87
N ARG A 187 -11.92 -23.11 26.36
CA ARG A 187 -11.80 -24.05 27.49
C ARG A 187 -12.29 -23.42 28.79
N GLN A 188 -12.00 -22.14 29.03
CA GLN A 188 -12.44 -21.42 30.21
C GLN A 188 -13.97 -21.29 30.29
N PHE A 189 -14.63 -21.13 29.14
CA PHE A 189 -16.10 -21.03 29.05
C PHE A 189 -16.81 -22.37 28.79
N ALA A 190 -16.08 -23.49 28.76
CA ALA A 190 -16.68 -24.81 28.55
C ALA A 190 -17.67 -25.14 29.69
N GLY A 191 -18.90 -25.51 29.32
CA GLY A 191 -19.96 -25.83 30.28
C GLY A 191 -20.60 -24.60 30.95
N GLN A 192 -20.21 -23.38 30.56
CA GLN A 192 -20.91 -22.17 30.97
C GLN A 192 -22.08 -21.90 30.00
N GLY A 193 -23.17 -21.34 30.50
CA GLY A 193 -24.41 -21.13 29.73
C GLY A 193 -24.24 -20.22 28.50
N GLU A 194 -25.33 -20.03 27.74
CA GLU A 194 -25.32 -19.36 26.44
C GLU A 194 -24.62 -17.99 26.40
N GLN A 195 -24.67 -17.22 27.50
CA GLN A 195 -24.02 -15.90 27.59
C GLN A 195 -22.49 -15.97 27.45
N ALA A 196 -21.85 -17.00 28.00
CA ALA A 196 -20.40 -17.20 27.92
C ALA A 196 -19.99 -17.62 26.49
N GLN A 197 -20.82 -18.45 25.85
CA GLN A 197 -20.61 -18.86 24.47
C GLN A 197 -20.74 -17.66 23.50
N ALA A 198 -21.75 -16.81 23.67
CA ALA A 198 -21.90 -15.58 22.88
C ALA A 198 -20.70 -14.63 23.07
N GLN A 199 -20.11 -14.58 24.27
CA GLN A 199 -18.91 -13.79 24.53
C GLN A 199 -17.68 -14.36 23.82
N LEU A 200 -17.50 -15.68 23.81
CA LEU A 200 -16.43 -16.36 23.08
C LEU A 200 -16.48 -16.03 21.58
N GLU A 201 -17.67 -16.11 20.98
CA GLU A 201 -17.87 -15.85 19.56
C GLU A 201 -17.54 -14.39 19.20
N ARG A 202 -18.05 -13.43 19.98
CA ARG A 202 -17.72 -12.01 19.78
C ARG A 202 -16.23 -11.74 19.92
N PHE A 203 -15.58 -12.32 20.93
CA PHE A 203 -14.14 -12.17 21.11
C PHE A 203 -13.35 -12.76 19.94
N GLY A 204 -13.68 -13.97 19.50
CA GLY A 204 -13.01 -14.65 18.39
C GLY A 204 -13.12 -13.88 17.08
N VAL A 205 -14.34 -13.46 16.71
CA VAL A 205 -14.58 -12.64 15.52
C VAL A 205 -13.85 -11.30 15.64
N CYS A 206 -13.97 -10.61 16.78
CA CYS A 206 -13.34 -9.31 16.99
C CYS A 206 -11.81 -9.39 16.90
N LEU A 207 -11.17 -10.39 17.54
CA LEU A 207 -9.72 -10.54 17.55
C LEU A 207 -9.18 -10.82 16.14
N LEU A 208 -9.85 -11.69 15.38
CA LEU A 208 -9.42 -12.05 14.03
C LEU A 208 -9.61 -10.90 13.04
N LEU A 209 -10.75 -10.19 13.08
CA LEU A 209 -10.95 -8.99 12.27
C LEU A 209 -9.97 -7.87 12.66
N ALA A 210 -9.71 -7.70 13.96
CA ALA A 210 -8.74 -6.73 14.45
C ALA A 210 -7.33 -6.97 13.88
N ILE A 211 -6.89 -8.23 13.75
CA ILE A 211 -5.61 -8.57 13.12
C ILE A 211 -5.63 -8.20 11.63
N ALA A 212 -6.62 -8.66 10.87
CA ALA A 212 -6.67 -8.39 9.44
C ALA A 212 -6.70 -6.89 9.11
N TYR A 213 -7.54 -6.14 9.82
CA TYR A 213 -7.66 -4.69 9.60
C TYR A 213 -6.42 -3.94 10.08
N SER A 214 -5.82 -4.33 11.20
CA SER A 214 -4.59 -3.68 11.68
C SER A 214 -3.40 -3.92 10.77
N ALA A 215 -3.33 -5.07 10.07
CA ALA A 215 -2.31 -5.31 9.05
C ALA A 215 -2.44 -4.30 7.90
N SER A 216 -3.64 -4.15 7.34
CA SER A 216 -3.89 -3.18 6.27
C SER A 216 -3.66 -1.72 6.71
N ILE A 217 -4.14 -1.35 7.91
CA ILE A 217 -3.90 -0.01 8.48
C ILE A 217 -2.40 0.23 8.66
N GLY A 218 -1.69 -0.70 9.31
CA GLY A 218 -0.26 -0.58 9.58
C GLY A 218 0.60 -0.45 8.33
N GLY A 219 0.24 -1.13 7.24
CA GLY A 219 0.93 -1.05 5.95
C GLY A 219 0.99 0.36 5.37
N VAL A 220 0.08 1.26 5.76
CA VAL A 220 0.08 2.67 5.32
C VAL A 220 1.20 3.49 5.97
N ALA A 221 1.69 3.07 7.15
CA ALA A 221 2.55 3.88 8.01
C ALA A 221 3.88 4.31 7.35
N THR A 222 4.50 3.43 6.57
CA THR A 222 5.78 3.69 5.91
C THR A 222 5.66 3.45 4.40
N ILE A 223 6.64 3.96 3.65
CA ILE A 223 6.77 3.71 2.21
C ILE A 223 6.73 2.18 1.96
N ILE A 224 7.58 1.41 2.62
CA ILE A 224 7.74 -0.03 2.35
C ILE A 224 6.58 -0.93 2.80
N GLY A 225 5.67 -0.44 3.65
CA GLY A 225 4.63 -1.27 4.27
C GLY A 225 3.63 -1.86 3.27
N THR A 226 3.28 -1.14 2.20
CA THR A 226 2.29 -1.59 1.21
C THR A 226 2.60 -1.11 -0.21
N PRO A 227 2.32 -1.89 -1.27
CA PRO A 227 2.62 -1.51 -2.65
C PRO A 227 1.98 -0.19 -3.16
N PRO A 228 0.76 0.20 -2.76
CA PRO A 228 0.21 1.51 -3.09
C PRO A 228 1.13 2.69 -2.76
N ASN A 229 1.72 2.70 -1.56
CA ASN A 229 2.61 3.77 -1.10
C ASN A 229 3.83 3.87 -2.01
N ALA A 230 4.40 2.72 -2.36
CA ALA A 230 5.53 2.57 -3.27
C ALA A 230 5.32 3.25 -4.60
N PHE A 231 4.23 2.83 -5.23
CA PHE A 231 3.89 3.23 -6.56
C PHE A 231 3.70 4.74 -6.58
N THR A 232 3.01 5.26 -5.58
CA THR A 232 2.68 6.68 -5.46
C THR A 232 3.90 7.55 -5.25
N VAL A 233 4.79 7.16 -4.33
CA VAL A 233 6.06 7.88 -4.12
C VAL A 233 6.89 7.87 -5.41
N ALA A 234 6.91 6.75 -6.13
CA ALA A 234 7.62 6.65 -7.39
C ALA A 234 7.01 7.46 -8.52
N PHE A 235 5.69 7.51 -8.57
CA PHE A 235 4.93 8.27 -9.54
C PHE A 235 5.10 9.78 -9.32
N LEU A 236 4.88 10.27 -8.10
CA LEU A 236 4.94 11.69 -7.77
C LEU A 236 6.34 12.31 -7.88
N ARG A 237 7.40 11.50 -7.83
CA ARG A 237 8.77 11.96 -8.04
C ARG A 237 9.05 12.37 -9.48
N LYS A 238 8.33 11.81 -10.45
CA LYS A 238 8.56 12.09 -11.88
C LYS A 238 8.07 13.49 -12.25
N ALA A 239 8.65 14.05 -13.31
CA ALA A 239 8.12 15.27 -13.92
C ALA A 239 6.70 14.98 -14.48
N PRO A 240 5.77 15.95 -14.44
CA PRO A 240 5.94 17.34 -13.99
C PRO A 240 5.78 17.55 -12.47
N TYR A 241 5.44 16.51 -11.70
CA TYR A 241 5.10 16.64 -10.28
C TYR A 241 6.31 16.95 -9.39
N SER A 242 7.45 16.26 -9.63
CA SER A 242 8.74 16.48 -8.95
C SER A 242 8.67 16.53 -7.41
N ILE A 243 7.75 15.78 -6.80
CA ILE A 243 7.58 15.66 -5.35
C ILE A 243 8.42 14.49 -4.85
N ASP A 244 9.59 14.79 -4.28
CA ASP A 244 10.49 13.77 -3.73
C ASP A 244 10.16 13.43 -2.28
N PHE A 245 9.31 12.42 -2.07
CA PHE A 245 9.12 11.83 -0.74
C PHE A 245 10.29 10.92 -0.38
N SER A 246 11.11 11.38 0.57
CA SER A 246 12.04 10.49 1.28
C SER A 246 11.28 9.55 2.21
N PHE A 247 11.95 8.48 2.68
CA PHE A 247 11.40 7.58 3.71
C PHE A 247 10.84 8.36 4.91
N GLN A 248 11.61 9.32 5.43
CA GLN A 248 11.17 10.19 6.52
C GLN A 248 10.00 11.10 6.11
N GLY A 249 10.00 11.60 4.88
CA GLY A 249 8.97 12.52 4.39
C GLY A 249 7.58 11.90 4.25
N TRP A 250 7.48 10.58 4.11
CA TRP A 250 6.19 9.88 4.10
C TRP A 250 5.59 9.71 5.50
N LEU A 251 6.42 9.65 6.55
CA LEU A 251 5.98 9.32 7.91
C LEU A 251 4.88 10.26 8.44
N PRO A 252 4.91 11.60 8.24
CA PRO A 252 3.83 12.46 8.68
C PRO A 252 2.46 12.06 8.11
N ILE A 253 2.41 11.58 6.86
CA ILE A 253 1.18 11.16 6.19
C ILE A 253 0.75 9.79 6.71
N GLY A 254 1.63 8.79 6.61
CA GLY A 254 1.29 7.41 6.96
C GLY A 254 1.07 7.18 8.45
N VAL A 255 1.97 7.71 9.30
CA VAL A 255 1.89 7.50 10.76
C VAL A 255 0.71 8.24 11.35
N SER A 256 0.39 9.46 10.89
CA SER A 256 -0.78 10.19 11.39
C SER A 256 -2.08 9.44 11.10
N PHE A 257 -2.21 8.85 9.91
CA PHE A 257 -3.33 7.97 9.58
C PHE A 257 -3.42 6.79 10.55
N CYS A 258 -2.32 6.04 10.76
CA CYS A 258 -2.34 4.88 11.65
C CYS A 258 -2.63 5.25 13.11
N VAL A 259 -2.02 6.31 13.63
CA VAL A 259 -2.18 6.76 15.01
C VAL A 259 -3.62 7.19 15.31
N VAL A 260 -4.32 7.77 14.33
CA VAL A 260 -5.72 8.17 14.50
C VAL A 260 -6.67 7.00 14.20
N PHE A 261 -6.44 6.25 13.12
CA PHE A 261 -7.39 5.26 12.67
C PHE A 261 -7.37 3.98 13.52
N LEU A 262 -6.20 3.54 14.00
CA LEU A 262 -6.08 2.30 14.77
C LEU A 262 -6.87 2.35 16.10
N PRO A 263 -6.83 3.44 16.90
CA PRO A 263 -7.71 3.59 18.06
C PRO A 263 -9.20 3.65 17.70
N ILE A 264 -9.56 4.32 16.60
CA ILE A 264 -10.96 4.38 16.15
C ILE A 264 -11.44 2.98 15.78
N ALA A 265 -10.66 2.23 15.00
CA ALA A 265 -10.95 0.84 14.64
C ALA A 265 -11.07 -0.05 15.90
N TYR A 266 -10.19 0.15 16.89
CA TYR A 266 -10.26 -0.58 18.16
C TYR A 266 -11.58 -0.33 18.89
N VAL A 267 -11.99 0.93 19.05
CA VAL A 267 -13.25 1.28 19.71
C VAL A 267 -14.45 0.75 18.92
N LEU A 268 -14.44 0.94 17.60
CA LEU A 268 -15.52 0.50 16.72
C LEU A 268 -15.72 -1.02 16.78
N LEU A 269 -14.64 -1.79 16.73
CA LEU A 269 -14.70 -3.25 16.82
C LEU A 269 -15.12 -3.72 18.22
N THR A 270 -14.46 -3.25 19.27
CA THR A 270 -14.61 -3.80 20.63
C THR A 270 -15.81 -3.28 21.40
N ARG A 271 -16.30 -2.07 21.10
CA ARG A 271 -17.38 -1.41 21.85
C ARG A 271 -18.69 -1.36 21.07
N MET A 272 -18.65 -1.19 19.75
CA MET A 272 -19.86 -0.98 18.95
C MET A 272 -20.28 -2.23 18.17
N LEU A 273 -19.36 -2.81 17.39
CA LEU A 273 -19.70 -3.89 16.45
C LEU A 273 -19.74 -5.25 17.13
N PHE A 274 -18.74 -5.58 17.94
CA PHE A 274 -18.62 -6.84 18.66
C PHE A 274 -18.32 -6.56 20.14
N PRO A 275 -19.30 -6.12 20.94
CA PRO A 275 -19.08 -5.73 22.33
C PRO A 275 -18.40 -6.85 23.13
N VAL A 276 -17.12 -6.63 23.47
CA VAL A 276 -16.31 -7.56 24.27
C VAL A 276 -16.35 -7.13 25.73
N ARG A 277 -16.88 -8.00 26.60
CA ARG A 277 -16.79 -7.79 28.05
C ARG A 277 -15.37 -8.09 28.52
N GLU A 278 -14.88 -7.26 29.43
CA GLU A 278 -13.62 -7.47 30.15
C GLU A 278 -13.66 -8.79 30.91
N VAL A 279 -12.90 -9.78 30.45
CA VAL A 279 -12.65 -11.04 31.15
C VAL A 279 -11.16 -11.32 31.14
N ALA A 280 -10.63 -11.73 32.28
CA ALA A 280 -9.26 -12.21 32.39
C ALA A 280 -9.15 -13.57 31.69
N ILE A 281 -8.24 -13.68 30.73
CA ILE A 281 -7.94 -14.94 30.04
C ILE A 281 -6.99 -15.75 30.92
N ALA A 282 -7.55 -16.71 31.67
CA ALA A 282 -6.77 -17.58 32.53
C ALA A 282 -5.79 -18.41 31.68
N GLY A 283 -4.51 -18.43 32.05
CA GLY A 283 -3.48 -19.12 31.27
C GLY A 283 -2.92 -18.31 30.09
N GLY A 284 -3.46 -17.12 29.79
CA GLY A 284 -3.02 -16.32 28.63
C GLY A 284 -1.54 -15.93 28.68
N ARG A 285 -1.06 -15.51 29.86
CA ARG A 285 0.36 -15.19 30.07
C ARG A 285 1.25 -16.43 29.95
N GLN A 286 0.82 -17.54 30.54
CA GLN A 286 1.54 -18.82 30.45
C GLN A 286 1.64 -19.31 29.00
N LEU A 287 0.60 -19.12 28.19
CA LEU A 287 0.64 -19.46 26.77
C LEU A 287 1.65 -18.60 26.02
N ILE A 288 1.63 -17.27 26.22
CA ILE A 288 2.60 -16.35 25.60
C ILE A 288 4.03 -16.74 26.03
N ASP A 289 4.26 -16.98 27.31
CA ASP A 289 5.56 -17.41 27.83
C ASP A 289 5.99 -18.78 27.24
N SER A 290 5.03 -19.70 27.01
CA SER A 290 5.30 -21.00 26.36
C SER A 290 5.62 -20.86 24.87
N GLU A 291 4.97 -19.95 24.15
CA GLU A 291 5.30 -19.67 22.75
C GLU A 291 6.66 -18.98 22.63
N LEU A 292 6.99 -18.08 23.57
CA LEU A 292 8.33 -17.47 23.66
C LEU A 292 9.41 -18.51 23.96
N SER A 293 9.15 -19.47 24.84
CA SER A 293 10.13 -20.52 25.16
C SER A 293 10.35 -21.49 24.00
N LYS A 294 9.32 -21.78 23.20
CA LYS A 294 9.43 -22.57 21.94
C LYS A 294 10.35 -21.91 20.91
N LEU A 295 10.43 -20.57 20.88
CA LEU A 295 11.37 -19.85 20.02
C LEU A 295 12.83 -19.97 20.49
N GLY A 296 13.07 -20.49 21.69
CA GLY A 296 14.41 -20.63 22.25
C GLY A 296 15.14 -19.30 22.46
N LYS A 297 16.46 -19.39 22.61
CA LYS A 297 17.36 -18.24 22.73
C LYS A 297 17.42 -17.48 21.41
N VAL A 298 17.62 -16.17 21.47
CA VAL A 298 17.78 -15.32 20.28
C VAL A 298 18.95 -15.84 19.45
N SER A 299 18.65 -16.26 18.23
CA SER A 299 19.65 -16.79 17.30
C SER A 299 20.56 -15.67 16.76
N ARG A 300 21.71 -16.04 16.19
CA ARG A 300 22.58 -15.08 15.50
C ARG A 300 21.89 -14.41 14.33
N GLY A 301 21.05 -15.15 13.60
CA GLY A 301 20.31 -14.58 12.48
C GLY A 301 19.28 -13.53 12.93
N GLU A 302 18.59 -13.75 14.04
CA GLU A 302 17.73 -12.74 14.65
C GLU A 302 18.51 -11.48 15.06
N TRP A 303 19.67 -11.65 15.69
CA TRP A 303 20.55 -10.54 16.07
C TRP A 303 21.06 -9.75 14.86
N ASN A 304 21.57 -10.45 13.84
CA ASN A 304 22.05 -9.83 12.61
C ASN A 304 20.92 -9.05 11.91
N THR A 305 19.74 -9.66 11.80
CA THR A 305 18.56 -9.04 11.20
C THR A 305 18.14 -7.79 11.97
N MET A 306 18.06 -7.87 13.29
CA MET A 306 17.69 -6.75 14.14
C MET A 306 18.71 -5.61 14.07
N ALA A 307 20.00 -5.93 14.11
CA ALA A 307 21.06 -4.94 14.00
C ALA A 307 21.04 -4.20 12.65
N VAL A 308 20.89 -4.95 11.55
CA VAL A 308 20.79 -4.36 10.20
C VAL A 308 19.51 -3.55 10.05
N PHE A 309 18.38 -4.04 10.55
CA PHE A 309 17.12 -3.29 10.50
C PHE A 309 17.22 -1.96 11.25
N LEU A 310 17.72 -1.98 12.48
CA LEU A 310 17.90 -0.76 13.27
C LEU A 310 18.88 0.20 12.60
N LEU A 311 19.95 -0.31 12.00
CA LEU A 311 20.88 0.50 11.20
C LEU A 311 20.17 1.18 10.04
N VAL A 312 19.41 0.43 9.22
CA VAL A 312 18.69 0.96 8.05
C VAL A 312 17.66 2.01 8.45
N VAL A 313 16.83 1.74 9.46
CA VAL A 313 15.82 2.69 9.95
C VAL A 313 16.49 3.96 10.48
N THR A 314 17.58 3.82 11.24
CA THR A 314 18.36 4.96 11.72
C THR A 314 18.91 5.77 10.54
N LEU A 315 19.53 5.13 9.56
CA LEU A 315 20.05 5.82 8.39
C LEU A 315 18.95 6.54 7.60
N TRP A 316 17.75 5.97 7.43
CA TRP A 316 16.63 6.65 6.79
C TRP A 316 16.15 7.87 7.58
N LEU A 317 16.00 7.76 8.90
CA LEU A 317 15.54 8.87 9.76
C LEU A 317 16.54 10.02 9.84
N PHE A 318 17.85 9.70 9.82
CA PHE A 318 18.91 10.69 9.94
C PHE A 318 19.52 11.10 8.58
N ARG A 319 19.04 10.56 7.45
CA ARG A 319 19.58 10.82 6.11
C ARG A 319 19.76 12.32 5.80
N PRO A 320 18.79 13.23 6.05
CA PRO A 320 18.97 14.65 5.77
C PRO A 320 20.12 15.28 6.56
N LEU A 321 20.32 14.84 7.81
CA LEU A 321 21.40 15.30 8.68
C LEU A 321 22.76 14.75 8.21
N LEU A 322 22.78 13.49 7.78
CA LEU A 322 23.97 12.83 7.25
C LEU A 322 24.47 13.48 5.95
N GLY A 323 23.55 13.86 5.06
CA GLY A 323 23.89 14.49 3.78
C GLY A 323 24.59 15.85 3.93
N ASN A 324 24.36 16.54 5.05
CA ASN A 324 24.94 17.85 5.34
C ASN A 324 26.32 17.78 6.02
N ILE A 325 26.82 16.58 6.35
CA ILE A 325 28.13 16.41 6.98
C ILE A 325 29.23 16.78 5.97
N SER A 326 29.90 17.90 6.22
CA SER A 326 31.09 18.34 5.49
C SER A 326 32.36 17.96 6.25
N ILE A 327 33.27 17.25 5.59
CA ILE A 327 34.61 16.93 6.10
C ILE A 327 35.60 17.79 5.32
N GLY A 328 36.38 18.61 6.03
CA GLY A 328 37.50 19.34 5.42
C GLY A 328 38.67 18.40 5.18
N TRP A 329 39.11 18.25 3.93
CA TRP A 329 40.29 17.48 3.56
C TRP A 329 41.13 18.26 2.55
N GLN A 330 42.41 18.50 2.87
CA GLN A 330 43.37 19.21 2.00
C GLN A 330 42.83 20.55 1.42
N GLY A 331 42.23 21.39 2.27
CA GLY A 331 41.70 22.70 1.86
C GLY A 331 40.39 22.65 1.04
N SER A 332 39.84 21.46 0.79
CA SER A 332 38.53 21.28 0.14
C SER A 332 37.52 20.69 1.13
N SER A 333 36.29 21.22 1.13
CA SER A 333 35.18 20.65 1.90
C SER A 333 34.52 19.55 1.07
N TYR A 334 34.62 18.31 1.52
CA TYR A 334 34.00 17.14 0.89
C TYR A 334 32.79 16.68 1.69
N GLN A 335 31.65 16.47 1.03
CA GLN A 335 30.45 15.91 1.64
C GLN A 335 30.28 14.45 1.19
N PRO A 336 30.88 13.47 1.90
CA PRO A 336 30.90 12.07 1.48
C PRO A 336 29.49 11.47 1.33
N LEU A 337 28.54 11.95 2.13
CA LEU A 337 27.19 11.40 2.20
C LEU A 337 26.15 12.25 1.46
N LYS A 338 26.58 13.25 0.68
CA LYS A 338 25.67 14.14 -0.07
C LYS A 338 24.68 13.37 -0.96
N ASN A 339 25.15 12.31 -1.61
CA ASN A 339 24.37 11.49 -2.52
C ASN A 339 23.75 10.24 -1.85
N LEU A 340 23.74 10.18 -0.52
CA LEU A 340 23.08 9.10 0.19
C LEU A 340 21.58 9.14 -0.15
N SER A 341 21.07 8.04 -0.67
CA SER A 341 19.67 7.89 -1.09
C SER A 341 18.97 6.82 -0.26
N ASP A 342 17.64 6.91 -0.15
CA ASP A 342 16.87 5.89 0.58
C ASP A 342 17.04 4.51 -0.05
N SER A 343 17.07 4.44 -1.38
CA SER A 343 17.38 3.23 -2.14
C SER A 343 18.76 2.67 -1.82
N GLY A 344 19.78 3.53 -1.75
CA GLY A 344 21.14 3.13 -1.39
C GLY A 344 21.23 2.56 0.03
N ILE A 345 20.53 3.17 0.98
CA ILE A 345 20.44 2.68 2.37
C ILE A 345 19.76 1.30 2.41
N ALA A 346 18.67 1.12 1.67
CA ALA A 346 17.96 -0.15 1.60
C ALA A 346 18.85 -1.28 1.02
N MET A 347 19.55 -0.98 -0.07
CA MET A 347 20.46 -1.91 -0.72
C MET A 347 21.67 -2.25 0.16
N LEU A 348 22.20 -1.27 0.90
CA LEU A 348 23.24 -1.51 1.91
C LEU A 348 22.74 -2.52 2.96
N GLY A 349 21.52 -2.33 3.48
CA GLY A 349 20.91 -3.27 4.42
C GLY A 349 20.78 -4.68 3.85
N ALA A 350 20.26 -4.80 2.62
CA ALA A 350 20.18 -6.09 1.94
C ALA A 350 21.55 -6.75 1.82
N MET A 351 22.56 -6.04 1.32
CA MET A 351 23.92 -6.54 1.18
C MET A 351 24.53 -6.99 2.52
N LEU A 352 24.34 -6.22 3.59
CA LEU A 352 24.84 -6.59 4.92
C LEU A 352 24.26 -7.93 5.40
N LEU A 353 22.99 -8.23 5.09
CA LEU A 353 22.40 -9.53 5.45
C LEU A 353 23.02 -10.71 4.68
N PHE A 354 23.47 -10.50 3.45
CA PHE A 354 24.24 -11.50 2.69
C PHE A 354 25.66 -11.64 3.22
N LEU A 355 26.22 -10.61 3.86
CA LEU A 355 27.59 -10.60 4.37
C LEU A 355 27.71 -11.08 5.83
N PHE A 356 26.68 -10.91 6.65
CA PHE A 356 26.73 -11.28 8.06
C PHE A 356 26.49 -12.78 8.27
N PRO A 357 27.50 -13.52 8.76
CA PRO A 357 27.41 -14.96 8.92
C PRO A 357 26.56 -15.32 10.14
N THR A 358 25.79 -16.40 10.01
CA THR A 358 25.12 -17.06 11.13
C THR A 358 26.01 -18.18 11.66
N ASN A 359 26.71 -18.88 10.77
CA ASN A 359 27.72 -19.86 11.10
C ASN A 359 28.94 -19.74 10.17
N ILE A 360 30.02 -19.13 10.67
CA ILE A 360 31.24 -18.88 9.90
C ILE A 360 31.93 -20.17 9.44
N LYS A 361 31.87 -21.24 10.26
CA LYS A 361 32.53 -22.52 9.93
C LYS A 361 31.82 -23.24 8.78
N ARG A 362 30.50 -23.09 8.68
CA ARG A 362 29.67 -23.67 7.61
C ARG A 362 29.43 -22.72 6.42
N ARG A 363 29.98 -21.50 6.47
CA ARG A 363 29.71 -20.41 5.51
C ARG A 363 28.22 -20.14 5.32
N GLU A 364 27.46 -20.23 6.41
CA GLU A 364 26.02 -19.90 6.41
C GLU A 364 25.85 -18.42 6.77
N PHE A 365 25.04 -17.71 5.98
CA PHE A 365 24.77 -16.27 6.13
C PHE A 365 23.32 -16.00 6.55
N THR A 366 23.06 -14.74 6.93
CA THR A 366 21.74 -14.32 7.41
C THR A 366 20.71 -14.33 6.27
N MET A 367 21.13 -13.95 5.07
CA MET A 367 20.38 -14.09 3.82
C MET A 367 21.16 -14.94 2.81
N THR A 368 20.44 -15.70 1.99
CA THR A 368 20.99 -16.45 0.84
C THR A 368 20.15 -16.15 -0.40
N TRP A 369 20.65 -16.43 -1.60
CA TRP A 369 19.91 -16.11 -2.82
C TRP A 369 18.65 -16.96 -2.97
N GLU A 370 18.72 -18.24 -2.57
CA GLU A 370 17.58 -19.15 -2.55
C GLU A 370 16.46 -18.65 -1.64
N ARG A 371 16.80 -17.88 -0.58
CA ARG A 371 15.79 -17.18 0.21
C ARG A 371 15.27 -15.97 -0.57
N ALA A 372 16.15 -15.13 -1.10
CA ALA A 372 15.76 -13.96 -1.89
C ALA A 372 14.92 -14.27 -3.15
N GLU A 373 14.95 -15.49 -3.67
CA GLU A 373 14.01 -15.93 -4.72
C GLU A 373 12.54 -15.86 -4.29
N LYS A 374 12.25 -15.90 -2.99
CA LYS A 374 10.89 -15.75 -2.42
C LYS A 374 10.39 -14.30 -2.39
N LEU A 375 11.20 -13.34 -2.83
CA LEU A 375 10.77 -11.95 -2.93
C LEU A 375 9.55 -11.83 -3.86
N PRO A 376 8.63 -10.90 -3.61
CA PRO A 376 7.49 -10.66 -4.48
C PRO A 376 7.90 -9.87 -5.73
N TRP A 377 8.70 -10.48 -6.60
CA TRP A 377 9.22 -9.88 -7.85
C TRP A 377 8.13 -9.28 -8.73
N GLY A 378 6.94 -9.88 -8.70
CA GLY A 378 5.80 -9.38 -9.47
C GLY A 378 5.36 -7.96 -9.09
N ILE A 379 5.57 -7.54 -7.83
CA ILE A 379 5.28 -6.18 -7.37
C ILE A 379 6.30 -5.18 -7.93
N LEU A 380 7.58 -5.58 -8.01
CA LEU A 380 8.64 -4.74 -8.57
C LEU A 380 8.39 -4.46 -10.06
N VAL A 381 8.00 -5.49 -10.82
CA VAL A 381 7.62 -5.38 -12.24
C VAL A 381 6.33 -4.58 -12.42
N LEU A 382 5.35 -4.73 -11.51
CA LEU A 382 4.12 -3.93 -11.53
C LEU A 382 4.41 -2.43 -11.46
N PHE A 383 5.33 -2.01 -10.58
CA PHE A 383 5.73 -0.61 -10.48
C PHE A 383 6.34 -0.11 -11.79
N GLY A 384 7.26 -0.88 -12.38
CA GLY A 384 7.84 -0.54 -13.68
C GLY A 384 6.79 -0.33 -14.77
N GLY A 385 5.79 -1.21 -14.85
CA GLY A 385 4.70 -1.10 -15.83
C GLY A 385 3.81 0.11 -15.63
N GLY A 386 3.34 0.38 -14.41
CA GLY A 386 2.51 1.56 -14.15
C GLY A 386 3.29 2.88 -14.30
N LEU A 387 4.59 2.89 -13.97
CA LEU A 387 5.46 4.05 -14.19
C LEU A 387 5.77 4.26 -15.68
N SER A 388 5.86 3.19 -16.48
CA SER A 388 6.03 3.25 -17.93
C SER A 388 4.78 3.81 -18.61
N LEU A 389 3.59 3.37 -18.16
CA LEU A 389 2.31 3.91 -18.59
C LEU A 389 2.17 5.39 -18.23
N ALA A 390 2.50 5.77 -17.00
CA ALA A 390 2.49 7.15 -16.54
C ALA A 390 3.38 8.06 -17.39
N ASP A 391 4.60 7.59 -17.71
CA ASP A 391 5.49 8.36 -18.57
C ASP A 391 4.93 8.56 -19.97
N ALA A 392 4.33 7.52 -20.56
CA ALA A 392 3.70 7.65 -21.87
C ALA A 392 2.52 8.64 -21.83
N VAL A 393 1.73 8.64 -20.75
CA VAL A 393 0.59 9.56 -20.55
C VAL A 393 1.06 11.02 -20.55
N GLU A 394 2.14 11.32 -19.84
CA GLU A 394 2.72 12.66 -19.80
C GLU A 394 3.39 13.04 -21.13
N ARG A 395 4.27 12.18 -21.67
CA ARG A 395 5.03 12.46 -22.90
C ARG A 395 4.14 12.66 -24.12
N ASN A 396 3.02 11.96 -24.19
CA ASN A 396 2.16 11.95 -25.38
C ASN A 396 0.91 12.85 -25.25
N GLY A 397 0.86 13.74 -24.23
CA GLY A 397 -0.21 14.73 -24.08
C GLY A 397 -1.57 14.16 -23.65
N VAL A 398 -1.61 12.92 -23.14
CA VAL A 398 -2.86 12.30 -22.66
C VAL A 398 -3.36 12.99 -21.39
N ALA A 399 -2.43 13.47 -20.55
CA ALA A 399 -2.79 14.20 -19.34
C ALA A 399 -3.58 15.47 -19.66
N GLU A 400 -3.14 16.25 -20.64
CA GLU A 400 -3.82 17.47 -21.09
C GLU A 400 -5.20 17.17 -21.69
N TYR A 401 -5.30 16.11 -22.51
CA TYR A 401 -6.58 15.65 -23.04
C TYR A 401 -7.58 15.31 -21.93
N LEU A 402 -7.18 14.50 -20.94
CA LEU A 402 -8.05 14.14 -19.81
C LEU A 402 -8.44 15.38 -18.98
N GLY A 403 -7.49 16.29 -18.75
CA GLY A 403 -7.72 17.56 -18.06
C GLY A 403 -8.73 18.48 -18.76
N SER A 404 -8.79 18.46 -20.09
CA SER A 404 -9.78 19.27 -20.84
C SER A 404 -11.23 18.80 -20.65
N HIS A 405 -11.45 17.54 -20.27
CA HIS A 405 -12.79 16.95 -20.14
C HIS A 405 -13.40 17.08 -18.73
N VAL A 406 -12.66 17.59 -17.75
CA VAL A 406 -13.14 17.76 -16.36
C VAL A 406 -13.71 19.14 -16.06
N GLY A 407 -13.86 20.00 -17.07
CA GLY A 407 -14.37 21.37 -16.90
C GLY A 407 -15.72 21.46 -16.18
N ALA A 408 -16.59 20.44 -16.30
CA ALA A 408 -17.87 20.38 -15.58
C ALA A 408 -17.72 20.28 -14.05
N PHE A 409 -16.56 19.80 -13.58
CA PHE A 409 -16.21 19.70 -12.17
C PHE A 409 -15.30 20.84 -11.70
N ALA A 410 -14.80 21.67 -12.63
CA ALA A 410 -14.00 22.83 -12.32
C ALA A 410 -14.84 23.84 -11.51
N GLY A 411 -14.36 24.21 -10.32
CA GLY A 411 -15.07 25.09 -9.38
C GLY A 411 -15.78 24.37 -8.22
N LEU A 412 -15.84 23.03 -8.22
CA LEU A 412 -16.23 22.30 -7.01
C LEU A 412 -15.20 22.52 -5.88
N PRO A 413 -15.63 22.63 -4.62
CA PRO A 413 -14.70 22.74 -3.50
C PRO A 413 -13.73 21.54 -3.48
N PRO A 414 -12.40 21.74 -3.31
CA PRO A 414 -11.44 20.64 -3.32
C PRO A 414 -11.78 19.51 -2.36
N ILE A 415 -12.37 19.81 -1.21
CA ILE A 415 -12.81 18.80 -0.25
C ILE A 415 -13.86 17.84 -0.79
N VAL A 416 -14.77 18.31 -1.66
CA VAL A 416 -15.80 17.47 -2.29
C VAL A 416 -15.16 16.54 -3.31
N LEU A 417 -14.19 17.04 -4.08
CA LEU A 417 -13.44 16.24 -5.05
C LEU A 417 -12.64 15.13 -4.35
N VAL A 418 -11.91 15.47 -3.28
CA VAL A 418 -11.17 14.50 -2.46
C VAL A 418 -12.12 13.46 -1.87
N LEU A 419 -13.23 13.89 -1.27
CA LEU A 419 -14.22 12.99 -0.68
C LEU A 419 -14.76 11.99 -1.72
N ALA A 420 -15.11 12.47 -2.91
CA ALA A 420 -15.63 11.63 -3.99
C ALA A 420 -14.58 10.60 -4.47
N VAL A 421 -13.33 11.02 -4.64
CA VAL A 421 -12.22 10.14 -5.04
C VAL A 421 -11.96 9.09 -3.96
N VAL A 422 -11.84 9.49 -2.70
CA VAL A 422 -11.62 8.58 -1.58
C VAL A 422 -12.75 7.57 -1.49
N ALA A 423 -14.01 8.02 -1.52
CA ALA A 423 -15.16 7.13 -1.47
C ALA A 423 -15.16 6.12 -2.61
N SER A 424 -14.91 6.58 -3.83
CA SER A 424 -14.87 5.71 -5.00
C SER A 424 -13.80 4.63 -4.87
N ILE A 425 -12.61 4.99 -4.40
CA ILE A 425 -11.49 4.06 -4.28
C ILE A 425 -11.68 3.09 -3.12
N VAL A 426 -12.16 3.54 -1.96
CA VAL A 426 -12.43 2.66 -0.81
C VAL A 426 -13.38 1.53 -1.20
N PHE A 427 -14.45 1.82 -1.95
CA PHE A 427 -15.38 0.78 -2.38
C PHE A 427 -14.86 -0.04 -3.57
N LEU A 428 -14.13 0.56 -4.49
CA LEU A 428 -13.53 -0.17 -5.61
C LEU A 428 -12.50 -1.20 -5.13
N THR A 429 -11.67 -0.83 -4.14
CA THR A 429 -10.62 -1.71 -3.63
C THR A 429 -11.15 -2.94 -2.88
N GLU A 430 -12.45 -3.01 -2.59
CA GLU A 430 -13.07 -4.24 -2.07
C GLU A 430 -13.16 -5.35 -3.13
N LEU A 431 -13.19 -4.96 -4.41
CA LEU A 431 -13.39 -5.85 -5.54
C LEU A 431 -12.10 -6.13 -6.31
N THR A 432 -11.04 -5.35 -6.07
CA THR A 432 -9.82 -5.35 -6.88
C THR A 432 -8.58 -5.27 -5.99
N SER A 433 -7.44 -5.77 -6.47
CA SER A 433 -6.16 -5.66 -5.75
C SER A 433 -5.74 -4.20 -5.50
N ASN A 434 -5.37 -3.86 -4.26
CA ASN A 434 -4.92 -2.53 -3.85
C ASN A 434 -3.83 -1.95 -4.77
N ALA A 435 -2.88 -2.81 -5.17
CA ALA A 435 -1.78 -2.41 -6.04
C ALA A 435 -2.25 -2.12 -7.46
N ALA A 436 -3.21 -2.90 -7.96
CA ALA A 436 -3.82 -2.73 -9.27
C ALA A 436 -4.69 -1.46 -9.33
N THR A 437 -5.50 -1.21 -8.29
CA THR A 437 -6.29 0.02 -8.13
C THR A 437 -5.38 1.25 -8.15
N THR A 438 -4.27 1.21 -7.41
CA THR A 438 -3.33 2.34 -7.34
C THR A 438 -2.63 2.55 -8.69
N ALA A 439 -2.08 1.48 -9.29
CA ALA A 439 -1.34 1.58 -10.54
C ALA A 439 -2.18 2.06 -11.72
N SER A 440 -3.49 1.77 -11.72
CA SER A 440 -4.43 2.21 -12.75
C SER A 440 -4.96 3.63 -12.51
N LEU A 441 -5.36 3.96 -11.28
CA LEU A 441 -6.09 5.21 -11.01
C LEU A 441 -5.18 6.39 -10.68
N VAL A 442 -4.02 6.18 -10.05
CA VAL A 442 -3.13 7.30 -9.68
C VAL A 442 -2.71 8.14 -10.90
N PRO A 443 -2.24 7.55 -12.02
CA PRO A 443 -1.89 8.34 -13.20
C PRO A 443 -3.07 9.14 -13.76
N VAL A 444 -4.27 8.54 -13.76
CA VAL A 444 -5.50 9.19 -14.23
C VAL A 444 -5.87 10.37 -13.32
N LEU A 445 -5.91 10.17 -12.01
CA LEU A 445 -6.24 11.22 -11.06
C LEU A 445 -5.26 12.40 -11.11
N ALA A 446 -3.97 12.09 -11.31
CA ALA A 446 -2.94 13.11 -11.45
C ALA A 446 -3.14 13.94 -12.73
N ALA A 447 -3.46 13.29 -13.86
CA ALA A 447 -3.79 13.95 -15.13
C ALA A 447 -5.04 14.84 -15.06
N LEU A 448 -6.03 14.48 -14.25
CA LEU A 448 -7.26 15.27 -14.10
C LEU A 448 -7.07 16.51 -13.22
N ALA A 449 -6.11 16.49 -12.28
CA ALA A 449 -5.96 17.54 -11.28
C ALA A 449 -5.68 18.95 -11.85
N PRO A 450 -4.82 19.15 -12.87
CA PRO A 450 -4.64 20.45 -13.51
C PRO A 450 -5.94 21.01 -14.08
N GLY A 451 -6.75 20.17 -14.74
CA GLY A 451 -8.05 20.57 -15.29
C GLY A 451 -9.09 20.93 -14.22
N LEU A 452 -8.95 20.39 -13.01
CA LEU A 452 -9.75 20.74 -11.84
C LEU A 452 -9.24 21.99 -11.11
N GLY A 453 -8.08 22.54 -11.50
CA GLY A 453 -7.47 23.70 -10.85
C GLY A 453 -6.91 23.40 -9.45
N ILE A 454 -6.57 22.15 -9.16
CA ILE A 454 -6.03 21.74 -7.86
C ILE A 454 -4.68 21.04 -8.01
N HIS A 455 -3.89 21.08 -6.94
CA HIS A 455 -2.61 20.41 -6.93
C HIS A 455 -2.78 18.86 -6.98
N PRO A 456 -2.10 18.12 -7.88
CA PRO A 456 -2.28 16.68 -8.07
C PRO A 456 -2.15 15.82 -6.82
N ALA A 457 -1.27 16.20 -5.90
CA ALA A 457 -1.09 15.51 -4.63
C ALA A 457 -2.36 15.45 -3.76
N LEU A 458 -3.29 16.40 -3.93
CA LEU A 458 -4.57 16.41 -3.22
C LEU A 458 -5.52 15.29 -3.66
N LEU A 459 -5.35 14.75 -4.87
CA LEU A 459 -6.12 13.57 -5.32
C LEU A 459 -5.32 12.29 -5.15
N VAL A 460 -4.04 12.32 -5.51
CA VAL A 460 -3.19 11.13 -5.58
C VAL A 460 -2.91 10.55 -4.19
N ILE A 461 -2.48 11.35 -3.21
CA ILE A 461 -2.12 10.84 -1.88
C ILE A 461 -3.32 10.22 -1.14
N PRO A 462 -4.49 10.90 -1.05
CA PRO A 462 -5.67 10.26 -0.44
C PRO A 462 -6.15 9.03 -1.19
N ALA A 463 -6.08 9.02 -2.52
CA ALA A 463 -6.38 7.84 -3.32
C ALA A 463 -5.51 6.64 -2.94
N THR A 464 -4.21 6.87 -2.72
CA THR A 464 -3.26 5.83 -2.30
C THR A 464 -3.58 5.26 -0.93
N VAL A 465 -3.92 6.12 0.04
CA VAL A 465 -4.31 5.66 1.38
C VAL A 465 -5.65 4.92 1.33
N ALA A 466 -6.61 5.43 0.55
CA ALA A 466 -7.91 4.81 0.33
C ALA A 466 -7.79 3.42 -0.30
N ALA A 467 -6.86 3.21 -1.23
CA ALA A 467 -6.61 1.91 -1.85
C ALA A 467 -6.10 0.84 -0.86
N SER A 468 -5.64 1.25 0.34
CA SER A 468 -5.28 0.31 1.41
C SER A 468 -6.43 0.07 2.42
N CYS A 469 -7.58 0.70 2.23
CA CYS A 469 -8.75 0.61 3.12
C CYS A 469 -9.79 -0.40 2.59
N ALA A 470 -9.38 -1.66 2.41
CA ALA A 470 -10.25 -2.77 2.01
C ALA A 470 -10.58 -3.67 3.20
N PHE A 471 -11.81 -3.58 3.72
CA PHE A 471 -12.22 -4.19 5.00
C PHE A 471 -13.48 -5.08 4.90
N MET A 472 -14.27 -5.01 3.82
CA MET A 472 -15.58 -5.68 3.73
C MET A 472 -15.50 -7.13 3.29
N LEU A 473 -14.68 -7.44 2.28
CA LEU A 473 -14.68 -8.76 1.66
C LEU A 473 -13.41 -9.57 2.00
N PRO A 474 -13.55 -10.91 2.15
CA PRO A 474 -12.39 -11.79 2.38
C PRO A 474 -11.37 -11.73 1.23
N VAL A 475 -11.85 -11.61 0.00
CA VAL A 475 -11.00 -11.66 -1.21
C VAL A 475 -10.28 -10.33 -1.45
N ALA A 476 -10.75 -9.24 -0.85
CA ALA A 476 -10.22 -7.90 -1.09
C ALA A 476 -8.73 -7.79 -0.73
N THR A 477 -8.31 -8.41 0.38
CA THR A 477 -6.90 -8.42 0.79
C THR A 477 -6.49 -9.78 1.36
N PRO A 478 -5.22 -10.20 1.19
CA PRO A 478 -4.74 -11.45 1.79
C PRO A 478 -4.92 -11.56 3.31
N PRO A 479 -4.71 -10.50 4.13
CA PRO A 479 -5.03 -10.54 5.57
C PRO A 479 -6.48 -10.93 5.85
N ASN A 480 -7.46 -10.39 5.11
CA ASN A 480 -8.87 -10.72 5.27
C ASN A 480 -9.11 -12.20 4.92
N ALA A 481 -8.54 -12.69 3.82
CA ALA A 481 -8.65 -14.08 3.40
C ALA A 481 -8.04 -15.06 4.43
N ILE A 482 -6.88 -14.71 5.00
CA ILE A 482 -6.18 -15.52 6.00
C ILE A 482 -7.04 -15.71 7.24
N VAL A 483 -7.59 -14.63 7.79
CA VAL A 483 -8.40 -14.72 9.01
C VAL A 483 -9.77 -15.36 8.73
N PHE A 484 -10.34 -15.13 7.56
CA PHE A 484 -11.57 -15.78 7.11
C PHE A 484 -11.39 -17.30 6.98
N GLY A 485 -10.22 -17.74 6.50
CA GLY A 485 -9.83 -19.16 6.41
C GLY A 485 -9.81 -19.92 7.73
N SER A 486 -9.90 -19.22 8.88
CA SER A 486 -10.07 -19.86 10.20
C SER A 486 -11.42 -20.57 10.40
N GLY A 487 -12.44 -20.22 9.61
CA GLY A 487 -13.81 -20.71 9.76
C GLY A 487 -14.59 -20.10 10.94
N ILE A 488 -14.02 -19.13 11.66
CA ILE A 488 -14.67 -18.45 12.80
C ILE A 488 -15.49 -17.23 12.34
N ILE A 489 -15.06 -16.57 11.27
CA ILE A 489 -15.69 -15.35 10.75
C ILE A 489 -16.63 -15.69 9.60
N THR A 490 -17.83 -15.09 9.59
CA THR A 490 -18.76 -15.16 8.46
C THR A 490 -18.65 -13.92 7.56
N VAL A 491 -19.00 -14.06 6.27
CA VAL A 491 -18.98 -12.94 5.31
C VAL A 491 -19.84 -11.76 5.78
N PRO A 492 -21.08 -11.93 6.28
CA PRO A 492 -21.89 -10.80 6.75
C PRO A 492 -21.27 -10.06 7.94
N GLN A 493 -20.59 -10.78 8.85
CA GLN A 493 -19.88 -10.15 9.98
C GLN A 493 -18.72 -9.28 9.49
N MET A 494 -17.92 -9.79 8.55
CA MET A 494 -16.83 -9.04 7.95
C MET A 494 -17.35 -7.84 7.15
N ALA A 495 -18.36 -8.03 6.31
CA ALA A 495 -18.95 -6.96 5.50
C ALA A 495 -19.55 -5.84 6.37
N ARG A 496 -20.26 -6.18 7.45
CA ARG A 496 -20.81 -5.18 8.38
C ARG A 496 -19.71 -4.37 9.08
N ALA A 497 -18.67 -5.05 9.54
CA ALA A 497 -17.54 -4.40 10.20
C ALA A 497 -16.77 -3.52 9.21
N GLY A 498 -16.46 -4.08 8.04
CA GLY A 498 -15.76 -3.40 6.97
C GLY A 498 -16.50 -2.18 6.46
N LEU A 499 -17.82 -2.23 6.29
CA LEU A 499 -18.60 -1.08 5.86
C LEU A 499 -18.49 0.07 6.86
N ALA A 500 -18.55 -0.23 8.16
CA ALA A 500 -18.38 0.79 9.19
C ALA A 500 -16.96 1.39 9.16
N LEU A 501 -15.92 0.57 9.01
CA LEU A 501 -14.54 1.06 8.88
C LEU A 501 -14.33 1.87 7.59
N ASN A 502 -14.94 1.46 6.47
CA ASN A 502 -14.86 2.16 5.19
C ASN A 502 -15.47 3.56 5.28
N LEU A 503 -16.67 3.69 5.87
CA LEU A 503 -17.29 5.00 6.05
C LEU A 503 -16.45 5.93 6.93
N VAL A 504 -15.84 5.38 8.00
CA VAL A 504 -14.93 6.13 8.86
C VAL A 504 -13.64 6.49 8.12
N SER A 505 -13.05 5.57 7.35
CA SER A 505 -11.82 5.83 6.60
C SER A 505 -12.03 6.88 5.52
N VAL A 506 -13.18 6.89 4.85
CA VAL A 506 -13.53 7.92 3.86
C VAL A 506 -13.45 9.32 4.47
N LEU A 507 -14.10 9.51 5.61
CA LEU A 507 -14.09 10.80 6.31
C LEU A 507 -12.70 11.13 6.84
N LEU A 508 -12.03 10.15 7.45
CA LEU A 508 -10.73 10.35 8.07
C LEU A 508 -9.64 10.70 7.04
N VAL A 509 -9.55 9.97 5.93
CA VAL A 509 -8.59 10.22 4.85
C VAL A 509 -8.85 11.59 4.22
N THR A 510 -10.12 11.95 4.01
CA THR A 510 -10.50 13.27 3.52
C THR A 510 -10.01 14.36 4.48
N VAL A 511 -10.30 14.25 5.78
CA VAL A 511 -9.87 15.24 6.78
C VAL A 511 -8.35 15.32 6.89
N LEU A 512 -7.66 14.18 6.98
CA LEU A 512 -6.19 14.12 7.06
C LEU A 512 -5.52 14.73 5.82
N THR A 513 -6.16 14.66 4.65
CA THR A 513 -5.64 15.34 3.45
C THR A 513 -5.53 16.84 3.67
N PHE A 514 -6.54 17.47 4.27
CA PHE A 514 -6.52 18.93 4.50
C PHE A 514 -5.76 19.34 5.76
N VAL A 515 -5.69 18.48 6.78
CA VAL A 515 -5.03 18.78 8.06
C VAL A 515 -3.54 18.43 8.06
N VAL A 516 -3.13 17.40 7.32
CA VAL A 516 -1.75 16.91 7.29
C VAL A 516 -1.12 17.09 5.93
N VAL A 517 -1.70 16.50 4.87
CA VAL A 517 -1.06 16.45 3.54
C VAL A 517 -0.90 17.85 2.95
N LYS A 518 -1.96 18.64 2.94
CA LYS A 518 -1.97 19.99 2.37
C LYS A 518 -0.95 20.92 3.08
N PRO A 519 -0.95 21.07 4.42
CA PRO A 519 0.06 21.87 5.11
C PRO A 519 1.48 21.34 4.98
N TYR A 520 1.66 20.00 5.00
CA TYR A 520 2.98 19.38 4.87
C TYR A 520 3.62 19.68 3.52
N LEU A 521 2.82 19.74 2.45
CA LEU A 521 3.28 20.07 1.10
C LEU A 521 3.31 21.57 0.80
N GLY A 522 2.73 22.41 1.67
CA GLY A 522 2.68 23.86 1.46
C GLY A 522 1.80 24.31 0.28
N ILE A 523 0.75 23.54 -0.01
CA ILE A 523 -0.17 23.74 -1.15
C ILE A 523 -1.56 24.22 -0.72
#